data_AF-A0A7Z6WHU6-F1
#
_entry.id   AF-A0A7Z6WHU6-F1
#
_cell.length_a   1.000
_cell.length_b   1.000
_cell.length_c   1.000
_cell.angle_alpha   90.00
_cell.angle_beta   90.00
_cell.angle_gamma   90.00
#
_symmetry.space_group_name_H-M   'P 1'
#
loop_
_entity.id
_entity.type
_entity.pdbx_description
1 polymer ?
#
loop_
_entity_poly.entity_id
_entity_poly.type
_entity_poly.pdbx_seq_one_letter_code
_entity_poly.pdbx_strand_id
1 'polypeptide(L)'
;ALCPLLLSTMFIPFVENVNHNIWVALLAFSTGILMLTFSGSRIESEPYTILMTSGNYRKMLQFWYEYIVNRQRTAMQKRRAINYSLVVLAFIIGALVAAIVYDIFAYRAILGVTITLLIIMIHYTIEIIKNDLTLHNV
;
A
#
# COMPACT_ATOMS: atom_id res chain seq x y z
N ALA A 1 6.35 -11.93 -2.60
CA ALA A 1 5.67 -11.00 -3.53
C ALA A 1 6.25 -9.59 -3.58
N LEU A 2 6.83 -9.08 -2.48
CA LEU A 2 7.43 -7.74 -2.43
C LEU A 2 8.81 -7.67 -3.13
N CYS A 3 9.54 -8.79 -3.24
CA CYS A 3 10.90 -8.83 -3.81
C CYS A 3 11.03 -8.28 -5.24
N PRO A 4 10.14 -8.60 -6.22
CA PRO A 4 10.23 -8.04 -7.56
C PRO A 4 10.18 -6.50 -7.57
N LEU A 5 9.32 -5.91 -6.74
CA LEU A 5 9.18 -4.46 -6.63
C LEU A 5 10.39 -3.82 -5.94
N LEU A 6 10.90 -4.46 -4.88
CA LEU A 6 12.13 -4.04 -4.19
C LEU A 6 13.31 -4.01 -5.18
N LEU A 7 13.55 -5.10 -5.90
CA LEU A 7 14.64 -5.21 -6.86
C LEU A 7 14.50 -4.16 -7.97
N SER A 8 13.29 -4.00 -8.52
CA SER A 8 13.03 -3.01 -9.58
C SER A 8 13.37 -1.59 -9.11
N THR A 9 12.88 -1.18 -7.94
CA THR A 9 13.17 0.17 -7.39
C THR A 9 14.63 0.36 -7.00
N MET A 10 15.31 -0.69 -6.54
CA MET A 10 16.72 -0.65 -6.17
C MET A 10 17.65 -0.49 -7.37
N PHE A 11 17.34 -1.11 -8.52
CA PHE A 11 18.21 -1.07 -9.70
C PHE A 11 18.01 0.16 -10.59
N ILE A 12 16.82 0.77 -10.59
CA ILE A 12 16.54 2.01 -11.34
C ILE A 12 17.64 3.07 -11.17
N PRO A 13 18.14 3.35 -9.94
CA PRO A 13 19.19 4.33 -9.80
C PRO A 13 20.49 3.96 -10.51
N PHE A 14 20.88 2.68 -10.52
CA PHE A 14 22.21 2.30 -11.01
C PHE A 14 22.29 2.13 -12.53
N VAL A 15 21.18 2.30 -13.26
CA VAL A 15 21.09 2.00 -14.69
C VAL A 15 20.50 3.19 -15.44
N GLU A 16 21.37 4.09 -15.90
CA GLU A 16 21.00 5.37 -16.50
C GLU A 16 20.61 5.27 -18.00
N ASN A 17 20.89 4.15 -18.68
CA ASN A 17 20.77 4.02 -20.14
C ASN A 17 19.57 3.20 -20.64
N VAL A 18 18.57 2.96 -19.79
CA VAL A 18 17.37 2.17 -20.16
C VAL A 18 16.20 3.10 -20.48
N ASN A 19 15.44 2.76 -21.53
CA ASN A 19 14.25 3.51 -21.92
C ASN A 19 13.25 3.57 -20.77
N HIS A 20 12.76 4.78 -20.47
CA HIS A 20 11.79 5.05 -19.40
C HIS A 20 10.57 4.11 -19.42
N ASN A 21 10.07 3.75 -20.60
CA ASN A 21 8.91 2.86 -20.75
C ASN A 21 9.15 1.46 -20.18
N ILE A 22 10.40 0.97 -20.21
CA ILE A 22 10.77 -0.34 -19.65
C ILE A 22 10.65 -0.31 -18.13
N TRP A 23 11.12 0.78 -17.49
CA TRP A 23 11.00 0.94 -16.04
C TRP A 23 9.55 1.05 -15.59
N VAL A 24 8.74 1.82 -16.32
CA VAL A 24 7.30 1.92 -16.05
C VAL A 24 6.62 0.55 -16.15
N ALA A 25 6.93 -0.23 -17.19
CA ALA A 25 6.38 -1.58 -17.36
C ALA A 25 6.80 -2.52 -16.23
N LEU A 26 8.08 -2.50 -15.84
CA LEU A 26 8.61 -3.36 -14.77
C LEU A 26 8.01 -3.01 -13.40
N LEU A 27 7.88 -1.73 -13.09
CA LEU A 27 7.22 -1.26 -11.86
C LEU A 27 5.74 -1.62 -11.86
N ALA A 28 5.01 -1.37 -12.95
CA ALA A 28 3.59 -1.72 -13.07
C ALA A 28 3.36 -3.22 -12.89
N PHE A 29 4.19 -4.06 -13.52
CA PHE A 29 4.12 -5.51 -13.38
C PHE A 29 4.38 -5.96 -11.94
N SER A 30 5.45 -5.44 -11.32
CA SER A 30 5.81 -5.77 -9.94
C SER A 30 4.73 -5.34 -8.93
N THR A 31 4.15 -4.15 -9.14
CA THR A 31 3.02 -3.64 -8.35
C THR A 31 1.75 -4.47 -8.59
N GLY A 32 1.53 -4.99 -9.80
CA GLY A 32 0.44 -5.92 -10.09
C GLY A 32 0.54 -7.23 -9.31
N ILE A 33 1.72 -7.84 -9.27
CA ILE A 33 1.99 -9.04 -8.44
C ILE A 33 1.72 -8.75 -6.96
N LEU A 34 2.18 -7.59 -6.49
CA LEU A 34 1.95 -7.14 -5.11
C LEU A 34 0.45 -7.04 -4.81
N MET A 35 -0.31 -6.38 -5.68
CA MET A 35 -1.77 -6.24 -5.54
C MET A 35 -2.48 -7.59 -5.49
N LEU A 36 -2.12 -8.52 -6.38
CA LEU A 36 -2.73 -9.85 -6.43
C LEU A 36 -2.46 -10.65 -5.15
N THR A 37 -1.23 -10.57 -4.62
CA THR A 37 -0.84 -11.28 -3.39
C THR A 37 -1.65 -10.82 -2.19
N PHE A 38 -1.91 -9.51 -2.10
CA PHE A 38 -2.65 -8.92 -0.98
C PHE A 38 -4.12 -8.63 -1.29
N SER A 39 -4.67 -9.19 -2.37
CA SER A 39 -6.05 -8.98 -2.81
C SER A 39 -7.10 -9.45 -1.78
N GLY A 40 -6.74 -10.42 -0.93
CA GLY A 40 -7.58 -10.93 0.15
C GLY A 40 -7.58 -10.09 1.43
N SER A 41 -6.88 -8.95 1.47
CA SER A 41 -6.73 -8.12 2.67
C SER A 41 -8.06 -7.51 3.12
N ARG A 42 -8.30 -7.49 4.43
CA ARG A 42 -9.54 -6.99 5.04
C ARG A 42 -9.23 -6.04 6.18
N ILE A 43 -10.08 -5.02 6.32
CA ILE A 43 -10.14 -4.18 7.52
C ILE A 43 -11.43 -4.56 8.23
N GLU A 44 -11.30 -5.14 9.41
CA GLU A 44 -12.42 -5.75 10.13
C GLU A 44 -13.12 -6.81 9.25
N SER A 45 -14.38 -6.61 8.89
CA SER A 45 -15.15 -7.50 8.02
C SER A 45 -15.05 -7.15 6.53
N GLU A 46 -14.50 -5.99 6.17
CA GLU A 46 -14.63 -5.41 4.83
C GLU A 46 -13.36 -5.56 3.99
N PRO A 47 -13.43 -6.15 2.78
CA PRO A 47 -12.25 -6.33 1.92
C PRO A 47 -11.80 -5.01 1.30
N TYR A 48 -10.50 -4.71 1.40
CA TYR A 48 -9.90 -3.50 0.85
C TYR A 48 -8.70 -3.86 -0.04
N THR A 49 -8.38 -2.98 -0.98
CA THR A 49 -7.18 -3.12 -1.81
C THR A 49 -6.01 -2.37 -1.18
N ILE A 50 -4.82 -2.97 -1.16
CA ILE A 50 -3.60 -2.32 -0.64
C ILE A 50 -3.03 -1.19 -1.52
N LEU A 51 -3.62 -0.96 -2.70
CA LEU A 51 -3.28 0.12 -3.61
C LEU A 51 -4.44 1.10 -3.70
N MET A 52 -4.14 2.33 -4.13
CA MET A 52 -5.16 3.33 -4.42
C MET A 52 -5.96 2.89 -5.65
N THR A 53 -7.18 2.40 -5.42
CA THR A 53 -8.15 2.06 -6.46
C THR A 53 -9.45 2.80 -6.24
N SER A 54 -10.21 3.00 -7.32
CA SER A 54 -11.56 3.57 -7.24
C SER A 54 -12.50 2.75 -6.34
N GLY A 55 -12.24 1.45 -6.18
CA GLY A 55 -12.98 0.57 -5.28
C GLY A 55 -12.91 1.00 -3.82
N ASN A 56 -11.70 1.31 -3.32
CA ASN A 56 -11.52 1.79 -1.95
C ASN A 56 -12.21 3.15 -1.72
N TYR A 57 -12.05 4.08 -2.66
CA TYR A 57 -12.68 5.40 -2.58
C TYR A 57 -14.21 5.32 -2.64
N ARG A 58 -14.77 4.49 -3.52
CA ARG A 58 -16.22 4.27 -3.60
C ARG A 58 -16.78 3.70 -2.30
N LYS A 59 -16.11 2.71 -1.70
CA LYS A 59 -16.53 2.14 -0.42
C LYS A 59 -16.48 3.17 0.71
N MET A 60 -15.45 4.01 0.75
CA MET A 60 -15.37 5.11 1.71
C MET A 60 -16.60 6.02 1.61
N LEU A 61 -16.95 6.47 0.40
CA LEU A 61 -18.12 7.32 0.18
C LEU A 61 -19.42 6.60 0.52
N GLN A 62 -19.55 5.32 0.17
CA GLN A 62 -20.71 4.52 0.50
C GLN A 62 -20.91 4.41 2.01
N PHE A 63 -19.86 4.12 2.78
CA PHE A 63 -19.97 4.03 4.25
C PHE A 63 -20.28 5.38 4.89
N TRP A 64 -19.75 6.49 4.37
CA TRP A 64 -20.15 7.82 4.81
C TRP A 64 -21.61 8.12 4.49
N TYR A 65 -22.05 7.80 3.29
CA TYR A 65 -23.44 7.97 2.88
C TYR A 65 -24.40 7.17 3.78
N GLU A 66 -24.11 5.88 4.00
CA GLU A 66 -24.88 5.01 4.89
C GLU A 66 -24.92 5.55 6.33
N TYR A 67 -23.80 6.07 6.85
CA TYR A 67 -23.75 6.66 8.18
C TYR A 67 -24.55 7.97 8.30
N ILE A 68 -24.57 8.80 7.26
CA ILE A 68 -25.26 10.08 7.26
C ILE A 68 -26.77 9.90 7.11
N VAL A 69 -27.20 9.02 6.19
CA VAL A 69 -28.60 8.80 5.83
C VAL A 69 -29.35 7.92 6.83
N ASN A 70 -28.67 6.94 7.45
CA ASN A 70 -29.31 6.11 8.46
C ASN A 70 -29.66 6.93 9.70
N ARG A 71 -30.96 6.93 10.06
CA ARG A 71 -31.46 7.60 11.27
C ARG A 71 -30.94 6.95 12.55
N GLN A 72 -30.71 5.64 12.53
CA GLN A 72 -30.11 4.89 13.63
C GLN A 72 -28.60 4.71 13.38
N ARG A 73 -27.84 5.77 13.66
CA ARG A 73 -26.38 5.76 13.50
C ARG A 73 -25.75 4.79 14.49
N THR A 74 -25.15 3.72 13.97
CA THR A 74 -24.39 2.78 14.82
C THR A 74 -22.92 3.17 14.89
N ALA A 75 -22.29 2.88 16.03
CA ALA A 75 -20.84 3.06 16.20
C ALA A 75 -20.03 2.27 15.16
N MET A 76 -20.53 1.10 14.75
CA MET A 76 -19.90 0.25 13.74
C MET A 76 -19.88 0.91 12.35
N GLN A 77 -20.97 1.55 11.93
CA GLN A 77 -21.03 2.28 10.66
C GLN A 77 -20.03 3.44 10.63
N LYS A 78 -19.95 4.20 11.73
CA LYS A 78 -18.96 5.29 11.87
C LYS A 78 -17.53 4.76 11.75
N ARG A 79 -17.23 3.65 12.43
CA ARG A 79 -15.89 3.06 12.44
C ARG A 79 -15.46 2.58 11.06
N ARG A 80 -16.36 1.93 10.31
CA ARG A 80 -16.11 1.52 8.90
C ARG A 80 -15.78 2.72 8.00
N ALA A 81 -16.56 3.78 8.10
CA ALA A 81 -16.33 5.01 7.31
C ALA A 81 -14.98 5.65 7.65
N ILE A 82 -14.63 5.75 8.94
CA ILE A 82 -13.34 6.29 9.39
C ILE A 82 -12.18 5.42 8.92
N ASN A 83 -12.26 4.11 9.10
CA ASN A 83 -11.18 3.19 8.69
C ASN A 83 -10.87 3.29 7.20
N TYR A 84 -11.90 3.33 6.34
CA TYR A 84 -11.69 3.52 4.90
C TYR A 84 -11.20 4.92 4.54
N SER A 85 -11.61 5.93 5.31
CA SER A 85 -11.08 7.29 5.15
C SER A 85 -9.60 7.35 5.46
N LEU A 86 -9.15 6.65 6.51
CA LEU A 86 -7.73 6.57 6.84
C LEU A 86 -6.91 5.92 5.71
N VAL A 87 -7.43 4.85 5.09
CA VAL A 87 -6.77 4.21 3.94
C VAL A 87 -6.64 5.17 2.76
N VAL A 88 -7.75 5.82 2.37
CA VAL A 88 -7.75 6.77 1.24
C VAL A 88 -6.86 7.97 1.53
N LEU A 89 -6.93 8.54 2.73
CA LEU A 89 -6.11 9.66 3.14
C LEU A 89 -4.63 9.29 3.20
N ALA A 90 -4.28 8.09 3.65
CA ALA A 90 -2.89 7.62 3.65
C ALA A 90 -2.30 7.59 2.23
N PHE A 91 -3.09 7.20 1.21
CA PHE A 91 -2.62 7.27 -0.19
C PHE A 91 -2.44 8.71 -0.67
N ILE A 92 -3.38 9.60 -0.37
CA ILE A 92 -3.30 11.02 -0.78
C ILE A 92 -2.09 11.68 -0.13
N ILE A 93 -1.92 11.51 1.18
CA ILE A 93 -0.78 12.04 1.93
C ILE A 93 0.52 11.44 1.39
N GLY A 94 0.57 10.12 1.17
CA GLY A 94 1.73 9.44 0.61
C GLY A 94 2.14 9.99 -0.76
N ALA A 95 1.16 10.26 -1.65
CA ALA A 95 1.42 10.85 -2.96
C ALA A 95 1.95 12.30 -2.86
N LEU A 96 1.39 13.11 -1.96
CA LEU A 96 1.87 14.47 -1.72
C LEU A 96 3.30 14.48 -1.16
N VAL A 97 3.58 13.62 -0.17
CA VAL A 97 4.93 13.46 0.39
C VAL A 97 5.89 12.99 -0.69
N ALA A 98 5.51 12.01 -1.50
CA ALA A 98 6.34 11.53 -2.60
C ALA A 98 6.65 12.62 -3.64
N ALA A 99 5.68 13.48 -3.97
CA ALA A 99 5.88 14.60 -4.87
C ALA A 99 6.88 15.62 -4.32
N ILE A 100 6.78 15.96 -3.02
CA ILE A 100 7.74 16.86 -2.36
C ILE A 100 9.15 16.25 -2.33
N VAL A 101 9.26 14.96 -2.02
CA VAL A 101 10.56 14.26 -2.01
C VAL A 101 11.17 14.20 -3.40
N TYR A 102 10.35 14.01 -4.44
CA TYR A 102 10.80 14.06 -5.83
C TYR A 102 11.33 15.43 -6.23
N ASP A 103 10.70 16.53 -5.79
CA ASP A 103 11.17 17.88 -6.08
C ASP A 103 12.56 18.16 -5.47
N ILE A 104 12.83 17.62 -4.28
CA ILE A 104 14.09 17.84 -3.55
C ILE A 104 15.21 16.91 -4.05
N PHE A 105 14.91 15.63 -4.28
CA PHE A 105 15.91 14.59 -4.55
C PHE A 105 15.92 14.08 -6.00
N ALA A 106 15.04 14.61 -6.85
CA ALA A 106 14.84 14.21 -8.24
C ALA A 106 14.76 12.68 -8.38
N TYR A 107 15.54 12.10 -9.29
CA TYR A 107 15.53 10.66 -9.54
C TYR A 107 16.00 9.81 -8.33
N ARG A 108 16.75 10.39 -7.37
CA ARG A 108 17.18 9.67 -6.16
C ARG A 108 16.03 9.44 -5.17
N ALA A 109 14.89 10.12 -5.35
CA ALA A 109 13.70 9.91 -4.54
C ALA A 109 13.23 8.44 -4.54
N ILE A 110 13.51 7.69 -5.61
CA ILE A 110 13.15 6.28 -5.68
C ILE A 110 13.85 5.42 -4.61
N LEU A 111 15.03 5.82 -4.14
CA LEU A 111 15.71 5.13 -3.03
C LEU A 111 14.89 5.20 -1.74
N GLY A 112 14.11 6.26 -1.53
CA GLY A 112 13.19 6.35 -0.40
C GLY A 112 12.10 5.27 -0.46
N VAL A 113 11.62 4.96 -1.66
CA VAL A 113 10.68 3.85 -1.88
C VAL A 113 11.35 2.51 -1.61
N THR A 114 12.59 2.32 -2.07
CA THR A 114 13.39 1.11 -1.79
C THR A 114 13.59 0.90 -0.29
N ILE A 115 13.96 1.94 0.46
CA ILE A 115 14.13 1.87 1.92
C ILE A 115 12.81 1.48 2.60
N THR A 116 11.70 2.09 2.17
CA THR A 116 10.37 1.78 2.74
C THR A 116 9.98 0.32 2.50
N LEU A 117 10.18 -0.18 1.28
CA LEU A 117 9.93 -1.59 0.95
C LEU A 117 10.84 -2.55 1.74
N LEU A 118 12.09 -2.15 1.98
CA LEU A 118 13.05 -2.93 2.77
C LEU A 118 12.61 -3.03 4.23
N ILE A 119 12.14 -1.92 4.82
CA ILE A 119 11.58 -1.91 6.19
C ILE A 119 10.36 -2.84 6.28
N ILE A 120 9.43 -2.75 5.32
CA ILE A 120 8.23 -3.63 5.29
C ILE A 120 8.64 -5.10 5.17
N MET A 121 9.61 -5.41 4.32
CA MET A 121 10.15 -6.77 4.16
C MET A 121 10.74 -7.31 5.45
N ILE A 122 11.62 -6.54 6.11
CA ILE A 122 12.22 -6.95 7.39
C ILE A 122 11.13 -7.17 8.44
N HIS A 123 10.20 -6.24 8.55
CA HIS A 123 9.11 -6.33 9.52
C HIS A 123 8.28 -7.61 9.31
N TYR A 124 7.90 -7.87 8.07
CA TYR A 124 7.12 -9.06 7.71
C TYR A 124 7.89 -10.37 7.98
N THR A 125 9.20 -10.40 7.70
CA THR A 125 10.05 -11.56 8.02
C THR A 125 10.12 -11.79 9.52
N ILE A 126 10.26 -10.75 10.33
CA ILE A 126 10.27 -10.86 11.80
C ILE A 126 8.93 -11.41 12.30
N GLU A 127 7.81 -10.91 11.79
CA GLU A 127 6.47 -11.40 12.18
C GLU A 127 6.28 -12.88 11.82
N ILE A 128 6.72 -13.31 10.65
CA ILE A 128 6.65 -14.73 10.25
C ILE A 128 7.47 -15.59 11.19
N ILE A 129 8.75 -15.24 11.44
CA ILE A 129 9.63 -16.01 12.31
C ILE A 129 9.04 -16.11 13.71
N LYS A 130 8.49 -15.00 14.23
CA LYS A 130 7.83 -14.99 15.54
C LYS A 130 6.63 -15.93 15.57
N ASN A 131 5.78 -15.90 14.53
CA ASN A 131 4.62 -16.77 14.44
C ASN A 131 4.99 -18.26 14.32
N ASP A 132 6.06 -18.57 13.58
CA ASP A 132 6.58 -19.93 13.43
C ASP A 132 7.14 -20.47 14.76
N LEU A 133 7.91 -19.65 15.48
CA LEU A 133 8.42 -19.97 16.83
C LEU A 133 7.29 -20.18 17.85
N THR A 134 6.17 -19.45 17.73
CA THR A 134 5.02 -19.68 18.61
C THR A 134 4.28 -20.97 18.32
N LEU A 135 4.26 -21.43 17.06
CA LEU A 135 3.63 -22.70 16.70
C LEU A 135 4.46 -23.91 17.12
N HIS A 136 5.79 -23.78 17.19
CA HIS A 136 6.70 -24.86 17.57
C HIS A 136 6.87 -25.03 19.10
N ASN A 137 6.40 -24.06 19.88
CA ASN A 137 6.45 -24.05 21.36
C ASN A 137 5.09 -24.43 22.01
N VAL A 138 4.14 -24.94 21.22
CA VAL A 138 2.84 -25.50 21.66
C VAL A 138 2.82 -26.98 21.31
#